data_AF-T1GMB8-F1
#
_entry.id   AF-T1GMB8-F1
#
_cell.length_a   1.000
_cell.length_b   1.000
_cell.length_c   1.000
_cell.angle_alpha   90.00
_cell.angle_beta   90.00
_cell.angle_gamma   90.00
#
_symmetry.space_group_name_H-M   'P 1'
#
loop_
_entity.id
_entity.type
_entity.pdbx_description
1 polymer ?
#
loop_
_entity_poly.entity_id
_entity_poly.type
_entity_poly.pdbx_seq_one_letter_code
_entity_poly.pdbx_strand_id
1 'polypeptide(L)'
;MICSDYAYWGDHDWEVRDSEDANARKAYEALLRVSLLQPTTSKYHIFADKVRDMASKYYNYTFGDGEEVNFFIGAFYDGVILLGKALNETLSEGEDIRDGIGITKRMWNRDLAGITGDVRIDGNGDRDADYSISDLDPITGKFEVVAHYYGRNRGFSENLMDDLLRRMEQYANNLESLVEEKTEQLSMEKRRTEELLYQVLPRPDIVGFTALCVQSGPMEVIDFLNDLYSTFDRIIGFYDVYKVETIGDAYMVGSGLPERNGDDHAREIALMALSILDAVKSFSIKHKPEYQLKIRIGIHSGPVCAGVVGQKMPHFCLFGDTVNTASRMESTGLPLKIHVSSATKYILDKFGTFKLELRGQVELKGKGTVTTYWLHGCSEPDPRPPTPVRPHGEESPFPLIFPGIGNK
;
A
#
# COMPACT_ATOMS: atom_id res chain seq x y z
N MET A 1 33.50 12.19 2.53
CA MET A 1 32.80 11.23 1.64
C MET A 1 32.90 11.81 0.24
N ILE A 2 33.30 11.01 -0.74
CA ILE A 2 33.72 11.49 -2.07
C ILE A 2 32.46 11.85 -2.88
N CYS A 3 32.25 13.13 -3.15
CA CYS A 3 31.55 13.56 -4.36
C CYS A 3 32.59 14.33 -5.18
N SER A 4 32.97 13.77 -6.33
CA SER A 4 33.74 14.50 -7.34
C SER A 4 32.76 15.35 -8.13
N ASP A 5 33.00 16.66 -8.17
CA ASP A 5 32.31 17.68 -8.96
C ASP A 5 32.19 17.28 -10.45
N TYR A 6 31.20 16.49 -10.80
CA TYR A 6 30.83 16.24 -12.19
C TYR A 6 29.42 16.74 -12.43
N ALA A 7 29.36 17.93 -13.03
CA ALA A 7 28.17 18.70 -13.41
C ALA A 7 27.19 18.00 -14.38
N TYR A 8 27.30 16.69 -14.58
CA TYR A 8 26.43 15.91 -15.46
C TYR A 8 25.18 15.38 -14.74
N TRP A 9 25.18 15.30 -13.41
CA TRP A 9 24.11 14.68 -12.60
C TRP A 9 23.35 15.66 -11.69
N GLY A 10 23.43 16.97 -11.93
CA GLY A 10 22.75 17.98 -11.13
C GLY A 10 23.41 18.25 -9.77
N ASP A 11 23.09 19.40 -9.16
CA ASP A 11 23.50 19.73 -7.79
C ASP A 11 22.81 18.75 -6.84
N HIS A 12 23.57 17.75 -6.39
CA HIS A 12 23.19 16.85 -5.31
C HIS A 12 24.16 17.07 -4.15
N ASP A 13 24.07 18.26 -3.56
CA ASP A 13 24.66 18.56 -2.27
C ASP A 13 23.88 17.77 -1.20
N TRP A 14 24.25 16.50 -1.03
CA TRP A 14 23.88 15.77 0.16
C TRP A 14 24.69 16.38 1.31
N GLU A 15 24.00 16.92 2.32
CA GLU A 15 24.64 17.55 3.47
C GLU A 15 24.36 16.71 4.71
N VAL A 16 25.42 16.32 5.42
CA VAL A 16 25.27 15.63 6.71
C VAL A 16 24.45 16.51 7.65
N ARG A 17 23.33 15.97 8.19
CA ARG A 17 22.29 16.65 9.01
C ARG A 17 21.15 17.31 8.22
N ASP A 18 20.84 16.81 7.03
CA ASP A 18 19.66 17.23 6.28
C ASP A 18 18.43 16.35 6.56
N SER A 19 17.30 16.67 5.90
CA SER A 19 16.05 15.90 6.02
C SER A 19 16.08 14.55 5.30
N GLU A 20 17.07 14.32 4.44
CA GLU A 20 17.22 13.13 3.61
C GLU A 20 18.19 12.10 4.20
N ASP A 21 18.91 12.46 5.28
CA ASP A 21 19.81 11.58 6.04
C ASP A 21 19.19 10.21 6.35
N ALA A 22 17.90 10.14 6.66
CA ALA A 22 17.20 8.89 6.94
C ALA A 22 17.04 7.99 5.70
N ASN A 23 16.77 8.60 4.54
CA ASN A 23 16.66 7.89 3.26
C ASN A 23 18.04 7.46 2.75
N ALA A 24 19.03 8.36 2.88
CA ALA A 24 20.42 8.08 2.54
C ALA A 24 20.96 6.93 3.39
N ARG A 25 20.72 6.93 4.70
CA ARG A 25 21.13 5.84 5.60
C ARG A 25 20.60 4.48 5.16
N LYS A 26 19.30 4.39 4.85
CA LYS A 26 18.69 3.15 4.32
C LYS A 26 19.29 2.73 2.97
N ALA A 27 19.60 3.68 2.10
CA ALA A 27 20.23 3.36 0.81
C ALA A 27 21.68 2.86 0.98
N TYR A 28 22.42 3.40 1.94
CA TYR A 28 23.82 3.05 2.20
C TYR A 28 24.00 1.86 3.16
N GLU A 29 22.97 1.39 3.85
CA GLU A 29 22.99 0.16 4.67
C GLU A 29 23.39 -1.09 3.89
N ALA A 30 23.15 -1.12 2.57
CA ALA A 30 23.55 -2.23 1.71
C ALA A 30 24.95 -2.07 1.08
N LEU A 31 25.65 -0.97 1.35
CA LEU A 31 26.88 -0.61 0.66
C LEU A 31 28.13 -0.99 1.46
N LEU A 32 28.96 -1.85 0.87
CA LEU A 32 30.33 -2.07 1.33
C LEU A 32 31.28 -1.07 0.67
N ARG A 33 32.03 -0.32 1.48
CA ARG A 33 33.04 0.63 1.00
C ARG A 33 34.42 -0.02 1.01
N VAL A 34 35.06 -0.09 -0.14
CA VAL A 34 36.46 -0.52 -0.26
C VAL A 34 37.36 0.70 -0.35
N SER A 35 38.32 0.83 0.58
CA SER A 35 39.34 1.87 0.58
C SER A 35 40.73 1.28 0.70
N LEU A 36 41.77 2.01 0.30
CA LEU A 36 43.14 1.58 0.55
C LEU A 36 43.43 1.55 2.05
N LEU A 37 44.22 0.56 2.48
CA LEU A 37 44.64 0.44 3.86
C LEU A 37 45.51 1.63 4.25
N GLN A 38 45.06 2.40 5.24
CA GLN A 38 45.83 3.52 5.75
C GLN A 38 46.98 3.01 6.62
N PRO A 39 48.21 3.49 6.41
CA PRO A 39 49.35 3.09 7.22
C PRO A 39 49.26 3.68 8.64
N THR A 40 49.27 2.79 9.65
CA THR A 40 49.19 3.14 11.08
C THR A 40 50.55 3.02 11.80
N THR A 41 51.63 2.81 11.06
CA THR A 41 52.95 2.59 11.66
C THR A 41 53.53 3.89 12.21
N SER A 42 54.30 3.81 13.30
CA SER A 42 55.01 4.98 13.87
C SER A 42 55.96 5.64 12.87
N LYS A 43 56.52 4.87 11.93
CA LYS A 43 57.36 5.39 10.84
C LYS A 43 56.56 6.31 9.91
N TYR A 44 55.33 5.93 9.58
CA TYR A 44 54.45 6.76 8.75
C TYR A 44 54.03 8.04 9.48
N HIS A 45 53.72 7.97 10.77
CA HIS A 45 53.40 9.17 11.55
C HIS A 45 54.54 10.20 11.55
N ILE A 46 55.78 9.75 11.76
CA ILE A 46 56.97 10.62 11.69
C ILE A 46 57.15 11.22 10.27
N PHE A 47 56.84 10.45 9.22
CA PHE A 47 56.87 10.94 7.86
C PHE A 47 55.77 12.00 7.62
N ALA A 48 54.55 11.75 8.08
CA ALA A 48 53.43 12.68 7.97
C ALA A 48 53.75 14.01 8.68
N ASP A 49 54.34 13.98 9.88
CA ASP A 49 54.78 15.18 10.60
C ASP A 49 55.78 16.00 9.76
N LYS A 50 56.77 15.34 9.14
CA LYS A 50 57.72 16.01 8.23
C LYS A 50 57.03 16.61 7.01
N VAL A 51 56.02 15.95 6.46
CA VAL A 51 55.23 16.49 5.34
C VAL A 51 54.49 17.74 5.77
N ARG A 52 53.92 17.78 6.98
CA ARG A 52 53.28 18.98 7.52
C ARG A 52 54.26 20.14 7.65
N ASP A 53 55.45 19.86 8.19
CA ASP A 53 56.51 20.87 8.32
C ASP A 53 56.96 21.42 6.96
N MET A 54 57.13 20.55 5.97
CA MET A 54 57.51 20.96 4.60
C MET A 54 56.40 21.76 3.91
N ALA A 55 55.14 21.38 4.07
CA ALA A 55 54.00 22.09 3.50
C ALA A 55 53.92 23.54 4.01
N SER A 56 54.11 23.71 5.32
CA SER A 56 54.16 25.04 5.95
C SER A 56 55.35 25.85 5.43
N LYS A 57 56.54 25.24 5.41
CA LYS A 57 57.79 25.92 5.06
C LYS A 57 57.89 26.33 3.59
N TYR A 58 57.45 25.48 2.66
CA TYR A 58 57.68 25.67 1.22
C TYR A 58 56.44 26.10 0.43
N TYR A 59 55.24 25.82 0.94
CA TYR A 59 53.99 26.05 0.21
C TYR A 59 52.99 26.93 0.95
N ASN A 60 53.39 27.48 2.11
CA ASN A 60 52.55 28.33 2.96
C ASN A 60 51.19 27.68 3.30
N TYR A 61 51.18 26.35 3.44
CA TYR A 61 49.99 25.57 3.75
C TYR A 61 50.07 25.02 5.18
N THR A 62 49.07 25.34 6.00
CA THR A 62 48.93 24.83 7.37
C THR A 62 47.72 23.92 7.46
N PHE A 63 47.95 22.69 7.90
CA PHE A 63 46.89 21.73 8.14
C PHE A 63 45.95 22.22 9.25
N GLY A 64 44.64 22.13 9.02
CA GLY A 64 43.61 22.49 9.99
C GLY A 64 43.48 21.50 11.15
N ASP A 65 42.72 21.87 12.17
CA ASP A 65 42.45 20.99 13.32
C ASP A 65 41.77 19.69 12.88
N GLY A 66 42.47 18.57 13.06
CA GLY A 66 41.99 17.25 12.65
C GLY A 66 42.20 16.91 11.18
N GLU A 67 42.90 17.75 10.40
CA GLU A 67 43.25 17.45 9.01
C GLU A 67 44.43 16.45 8.94
N GLU A 68 44.17 15.30 8.35
CA GLU A 68 45.18 14.25 8.17
C GLU A 68 45.95 14.41 6.85
N VAL A 69 47.24 14.06 6.87
CA VAL A 69 48.04 14.01 5.65
C VAL A 69 47.53 12.90 4.76
N ASN A 70 47.20 13.25 3.51
CA ASN A 70 46.73 12.29 2.52
C ASN A 70 47.77 11.16 2.31
N PHE A 71 47.38 9.92 2.62
CA PHE A 71 48.26 8.76 2.56
C PHE A 71 48.75 8.40 1.15
N PHE A 72 48.11 8.92 0.09
CA PHE A 72 48.64 8.81 -1.28
C PHE A 72 50.05 9.44 -1.40
N ILE A 73 50.38 10.45 -0.58
CA ILE A 73 51.72 11.06 -0.55
C ILE A 73 52.78 10.03 -0.15
N GLY A 74 52.46 9.16 0.82
CA GLY A 74 53.33 8.05 1.19
C GLY A 74 53.54 7.06 0.05
N ALA A 75 52.49 6.77 -0.72
CA ALA A 75 52.60 5.87 -1.88
C ALA A 75 53.50 6.45 -2.98
N PHE A 76 53.43 7.77 -3.24
CA PHE A 76 54.35 8.43 -4.16
C PHE A 76 55.79 8.42 -3.66
N TYR A 77 55.99 8.63 -2.35
CA TYR A 77 57.32 8.54 -1.74
C TYR A 77 57.94 7.15 -1.98
N ASP A 78 57.18 6.08 -1.71
CA ASP A 78 57.63 4.70 -1.94
C ASP A 78 57.91 4.44 -3.43
N GLY A 79 57.09 4.99 -4.33
CA GLY A 79 57.31 4.92 -5.78
C GLY A 79 58.61 5.58 -6.22
N VAL A 80 58.93 6.76 -5.68
CA VAL A 80 60.20 7.46 -5.97
C VAL A 80 61.40 6.68 -5.44
N ILE A 81 61.30 6.09 -4.25
CA ILE A 81 62.35 5.22 -3.70
C ILE A 81 62.56 3.99 -4.60
N LEU A 82 61.49 3.36 -5.08
CA LEU A 82 61.57 2.22 -5.98
C LEU A 82 62.23 2.61 -7.32
N LEU A 83 61.83 3.74 -7.88
CA LEU A 83 62.43 4.29 -9.10
C LEU A 83 63.92 4.58 -8.91
N GLY A 84 64.30 5.19 -7.79
CA GLY A 84 65.70 5.47 -7.46
C GLY A 84 66.55 4.21 -7.37
N LYS A 85 66.01 3.12 -6.82
CA LYS A 85 66.69 1.81 -6.80
C LYS A 85 66.87 1.25 -8.21
N ALA A 86 65.81 1.23 -9.02
CA ALA A 86 65.87 0.75 -10.40
C ALA A 86 66.86 1.56 -11.26
N LEU A 87 66.88 2.89 -11.09
CA LEU A 87 67.82 3.76 -11.80
C LEU A 87 69.28 3.52 -11.38
N ASN A 88 69.53 3.32 -10.09
CA ASN A 88 70.87 3.03 -9.58
C ASN A 88 71.41 1.70 -10.14
N GLU A 89 70.56 0.67 -10.27
CA GLU A 89 70.94 -0.60 -10.90
C GLU A 89 71.24 -0.42 -12.39
N THR A 90 70.37 0.31 -13.11
CA THR A 90 70.55 0.65 -14.53
C THR A 90 71.90 1.34 -14.76
N LEU A 91 72.26 2.29 -13.88
CA LEU A 91 73.56 2.97 -13.90
C LEU A 91 74.73 2.02 -13.62
N SER A 92 74.58 1.12 -12.65
CA SER A 92 75.64 0.17 -12.27
C SER A 92 75.95 -0.86 -13.36
N GLU A 93 74.97 -1.16 -14.21
CA GLU A 93 75.08 -2.10 -15.33
C GLU A 93 75.47 -1.40 -16.65
N GLY A 94 75.63 -0.06 -16.63
CA GLY A 94 76.02 0.72 -17.80
C GLY A 94 74.94 0.86 -18.88
N GLU A 95 73.67 0.68 -18.50
CA GLU A 95 72.52 0.81 -19.40
C GLU A 95 72.11 2.28 -19.60
N ASP A 96 71.28 2.52 -20.63
CA ASP A 96 70.81 3.86 -20.95
C ASP A 96 69.75 4.34 -19.94
N ILE A 97 70.09 5.39 -19.19
CA ILE A 97 69.18 6.05 -18.24
C ILE A 97 67.97 6.71 -18.89
N ARG A 98 67.94 6.83 -20.22
CA ARG A 98 66.79 7.35 -20.98
C ARG A 98 65.81 6.24 -21.39
N ASP A 99 66.16 4.97 -21.20
CA ASP A 99 65.25 3.85 -21.44
C ASP A 99 64.26 3.70 -20.28
N GLY A 100 63.20 4.51 -20.31
CA GLY A 100 62.13 4.45 -19.32
C GLY A 100 61.47 3.08 -19.24
N ILE A 101 61.38 2.34 -20.34
CA ILE A 101 60.76 1.01 -20.36
C ILE A 101 61.66 -0.01 -19.65
N GLY A 102 62.97 0.02 -19.93
CA GLY A 102 63.96 -0.81 -19.25
C GLY A 102 63.98 -0.56 -17.75
N ILE A 103 63.99 0.71 -17.34
CA ILE A 103 63.97 1.12 -15.93
C ILE A 103 62.68 0.67 -15.23
N THR A 104 61.51 0.88 -15.86
CA THR A 104 60.23 0.47 -15.26
C THR A 104 60.11 -1.05 -15.15
N LYS A 105 60.59 -1.82 -16.13
CA LYS A 105 60.61 -3.30 -16.04
C LYS A 105 61.44 -3.82 -14.87
N ARG A 106 62.52 -3.11 -14.50
CA ARG A 106 63.34 -3.44 -13.32
C ARG A 106 62.59 -3.24 -12.00
N MET A 107 61.47 -2.51 -12.00
CA MET A 107 60.62 -2.31 -10.82
C MET A 107 59.62 -3.46 -10.59
N TRP A 108 59.37 -4.32 -11.59
CA TRP A 108 58.38 -5.38 -11.55
C TRP A 108 58.85 -6.60 -10.76
N ASN A 109 57.91 -7.40 -10.22
CA ASN A 109 58.18 -8.59 -9.42
C ASN A 109 59.14 -8.35 -8.23
N ARG A 110 58.94 -7.25 -7.49
CA ARG A 110 59.80 -6.86 -6.38
C ARG A 110 59.04 -6.44 -5.15
N ASP A 111 59.66 -6.70 -4.01
CA ASP A 111 59.21 -6.28 -2.69
C ASP A 111 60.08 -5.11 -2.19
N LEU A 112 59.44 -4.12 -1.60
CA LEU A 112 60.05 -2.93 -1.01
C LEU A 112 59.45 -2.67 0.37
N ALA A 113 60.30 -2.62 1.40
CA ALA A 113 59.90 -2.07 2.69
C ALA A 113 59.77 -0.54 2.61
N GLY A 114 58.56 -0.06 2.36
CA GLY A 114 58.22 1.35 2.19
C GLY A 114 57.78 2.03 3.48
N ILE A 115 57.51 3.33 3.40
CA ILE A 115 56.94 4.13 4.49
C ILE A 115 55.46 3.82 4.69
N THR A 116 54.77 3.35 3.65
CA THR A 116 53.37 2.90 3.72
C THR A 116 53.20 1.44 4.14
N GLY A 117 54.30 0.73 4.41
CA GLY A 117 54.30 -0.71 4.72
C GLY A 117 55.08 -1.51 3.69
N ASP A 118 54.85 -2.82 3.65
CA ASP A 118 55.44 -3.68 2.63
C ASP A 118 54.75 -3.42 1.28
N VAL A 119 55.52 -2.98 0.29
CA VAL A 119 55.05 -2.68 -1.06
C VAL A 119 55.52 -3.80 -1.97
N ARG A 120 54.61 -4.43 -2.71
CA ARG A 120 54.93 -5.40 -3.75
C ARG A 120 54.43 -4.91 -5.09
N ILE A 121 55.29 -4.99 -6.11
CA ILE A 121 54.93 -4.80 -7.51
C ILE A 121 54.90 -6.17 -8.18
N ASP A 122 53.80 -6.48 -8.85
CA ASP A 122 53.60 -7.75 -9.52
C ASP A 122 54.33 -7.81 -10.87
N GLY A 123 54.12 -8.90 -11.62
CA GLY A 123 54.77 -9.12 -12.91
C GLY A 123 54.21 -8.30 -14.07
N ASN A 124 53.08 -7.62 -13.86
CA ASN A 124 52.44 -6.73 -14.82
C ASN A 124 52.77 -5.26 -14.52
N GLY A 125 53.44 -4.98 -13.40
CA GLY A 125 53.79 -3.64 -12.97
C GLY A 125 52.77 -2.98 -12.04
N ASP A 126 51.76 -3.73 -11.60
CA ASP A 126 50.73 -3.24 -10.69
C ASP A 126 51.16 -3.44 -9.23
N ARG A 127 50.69 -2.55 -8.34
CA ARG A 127 50.91 -2.69 -6.90
C ARG A 127 49.91 -3.68 -6.32
N ASP A 128 50.39 -4.69 -5.61
CA ASP A 128 49.56 -5.53 -4.73
C ASP A 128 49.13 -4.68 -3.53
N ALA A 129 48.00 -3.99 -3.68
CA ALA A 129 47.50 -3.06 -2.68
C ALA A 129 46.73 -3.78 -1.57
N ASP A 130 46.92 -3.28 -0.35
CA ASP A 130 46.12 -3.67 0.80
C ASP A 130 44.89 -2.77 0.88
N TYR A 131 43.74 -3.37 1.18
CA TYR A 131 42.46 -2.68 1.25
C TYR A 131 41.82 -2.82 2.63
N SER A 132 41.10 -1.79 3.06
CA SER A 132 40.13 -1.84 4.15
C SER A 132 38.72 -1.91 3.55
N ILE A 133 37.94 -2.86 4.04
CA ILE A 133 36.51 -2.93 3.78
C ILE A 133 35.81 -2.30 4.97
N SER A 134 34.94 -1.33 4.69
CA SER A 134 34.09 -0.70 5.69
C SER A 134 32.62 -0.97 5.40
N ASP A 135 31.86 -1.20 6.45
CA ASP A 135 30.41 -1.36 6.41
C ASP A 135 29.75 -0.24 7.23
N LEU A 136 28.54 0.15 6.86
CA LEU A 136 27.78 1.15 7.60
C LEU A 136 27.19 0.51 8.86
N ASP A 137 27.54 1.01 10.05
CA ASP A 137 26.85 0.62 11.27
C ASP A 137 25.41 1.18 11.28
N PRO A 138 24.38 0.30 11.31
CA PRO A 138 22.99 0.72 11.26
C PRO A 138 22.52 1.45 12.52
N ILE A 139 23.31 1.48 13.61
CA ILE A 139 23.01 2.20 14.86
C ILE A 139 23.72 3.54 14.92
N THR A 140 25.03 3.60 14.63
CA THR A 140 25.78 4.87 14.68
C THR A 140 25.71 5.67 13.37
N GLY A 141 25.35 5.03 12.25
CA GLY A 141 25.34 5.64 10.92
C GLY A 141 26.73 5.96 10.38
N LYS A 142 27.77 5.33 10.93
CA LYS A 142 29.17 5.54 10.53
C LYS A 142 29.74 4.31 9.85
N PHE A 143 30.59 4.53 8.86
CA PHE A 143 31.36 3.45 8.24
C PHE A 143 32.45 2.98 9.19
N GLU A 144 32.38 1.72 9.60
CA GLU A 144 33.37 1.05 10.43
C GLU A 144 34.12 0.02 9.61
N VAL A 145 35.42 -0.15 9.87
CA VAL A 145 36.23 -1.16 9.17
C VAL A 145 35.82 -2.55 9.66
N VAL A 146 35.39 -3.41 8.73
CA VAL A 146 34.97 -4.79 9.00
C VAL A 146 35.99 -5.83 8.55
N ALA A 147 36.91 -5.46 7.64
CA ALA A 147 38.00 -6.35 7.26
C ALA A 147 39.18 -5.63 6.62
N HIS A 148 40.33 -6.30 6.66
CA HIS A 148 41.51 -5.96 5.87
C HIS A 148 41.78 -7.05 4.85
N TYR A 149 42.00 -6.65 3.60
CA TYR A 149 42.53 -7.51 2.55
C TYR A 149 43.99 -7.19 2.35
N TYR A 150 44.84 -8.22 2.41
CA TYR A 150 46.27 -8.08 2.16
C TYR A 150 46.60 -8.59 0.76
N GLY A 151 46.95 -7.68 -0.14
CA GLY A 151 47.18 -7.97 -1.56
C GLY A 151 48.29 -8.99 -1.79
N ARG A 152 49.34 -8.92 -0.96
CA ARG A 152 50.49 -9.85 -1.00
C ARG A 152 50.09 -11.31 -0.77
N ASN A 153 49.24 -11.55 0.22
CA ASN A 153 48.81 -12.90 0.62
C ASN A 153 47.51 -13.33 -0.08
N ARG A 154 46.89 -12.41 -0.84
CA ARG A 154 45.57 -12.56 -1.46
C ARG A 154 44.51 -13.10 -0.48
N GLY A 155 44.56 -12.61 0.76
CA GLY A 155 43.75 -13.12 1.86
C GLY A 155 43.16 -12.01 2.72
N PHE A 156 42.04 -12.31 3.35
CA PHE A 156 41.40 -11.46 4.35
C PHE A 156 41.92 -11.77 5.76
N SER A 157 41.88 -10.78 6.65
CA SER A 157 42.09 -11.00 8.08
C SER A 157 41.09 -12.03 8.65
N GLU A 158 41.53 -12.87 9.61
CA GLU A 158 40.78 -14.06 10.12
C GLU A 158 39.35 -13.79 10.61
N ASN A 159 38.99 -12.56 10.99
CA ASN A 159 37.72 -12.22 11.65
C ASN A 159 36.56 -11.83 10.71
N LEU A 160 36.76 -11.81 9.38
CA LEU A 160 35.74 -11.31 8.43
C LEU A 160 34.41 -12.07 8.52
N MET A 161 34.46 -13.41 8.64
CA MET A 161 33.25 -14.23 8.63
C MET A 161 32.41 -14.02 9.91
N ASP A 162 33.08 -13.93 11.06
CA ASP A 162 32.42 -13.76 12.36
C ASP A 162 31.80 -12.36 12.51
N ASP A 163 32.47 -11.32 12.00
CA ASP A 163 31.92 -9.96 12.01
C ASP A 163 30.72 -9.80 11.04
N LEU A 164 30.75 -10.46 9.87
CA LEU A 164 29.61 -10.49 8.95
C LEU A 164 28.43 -11.28 9.54
N LEU A 165 28.69 -12.42 10.18
CA LEU A 165 27.65 -13.25 10.83
C LEU A 165 26.98 -12.50 11.99
N ARG A 166 27.76 -11.86 12.87
CA ARG A 166 27.23 -11.05 13.99
C ARG A 166 26.32 -9.92 13.50
N ARG A 167 26.69 -9.27 12.38
CA ARG A 167 25.88 -8.18 11.81
C ARG A 167 24.62 -8.70 11.10
N MET A 168 24.67 -9.83 10.39
CA MET A 168 23.47 -10.46 9.83
C MET A 168 22.45 -10.85 10.91
N GLU A 169 22.91 -11.33 12.07
CA GLU A 169 22.03 -11.60 13.21
C GLU A 169 21.35 -10.32 13.74
N GLN A 170 22.07 -9.20 13.81
CA GLN A 170 21.49 -7.91 14.20
C GLN A 170 20.44 -7.41 13.18
N TYR A 171 20.71 -7.56 11.88
CA TYR A 171 19.74 -7.23 10.83
C TYR A 171 18.48 -8.10 10.92
N ALA A 172 18.62 -9.41 11.17
CA ALA A 172 17.49 -10.32 11.33
C ALA A 172 16.60 -9.91 12.53
N ASN A 173 17.21 -9.61 13.68
CA ASN A 173 16.49 -9.20 14.88
C ASN A 173 15.76 -7.84 14.71
N ASN A 174 16.39 -6.88 14.02
CA ASN A 174 15.75 -5.59 13.72
C ASN A 174 14.58 -5.74 12.74
N LEU A 175 14.70 -6.65 11.77
CA LEU A 175 13.63 -6.95 10.82
C LEU A 175 12.43 -7.58 11.52
N GLU A 176 12.67 -8.48 12.48
CA GLU A 176 11.62 -9.11 13.28
C GLU A 176 10.82 -8.08 14.09
N SER A 177 11.52 -7.15 14.76
CA SER A 177 10.88 -6.05 15.49
C SER A 177 10.09 -5.10 14.56
N LEU A 178 10.62 -4.79 13.37
CA LEU A 178 9.94 -3.94 12.39
C LEU A 178 8.71 -4.62 11.78
N VAL A 179 8.77 -5.93 11.54
CA VAL A 179 7.63 -6.74 11.10
C VAL A 179 6.55 -6.78 12.18
N GLU A 180 6.92 -6.93 13.45
CA GLU A 180 5.98 -6.89 14.57
C GLU A 180 5.28 -5.53 14.66
N GLU A 181 6.03 -4.42 14.61
CA GLU A 181 5.48 -3.05 14.61
C GLU A 181 4.56 -2.79 13.41
N LYS A 182 4.94 -3.22 12.20
CA LYS A 182 4.11 -3.08 11.00
C LYS A 182 2.85 -3.94 11.05
N THR A 183 2.93 -5.11 11.67
CA THR A 183 1.78 -5.99 11.88
C THR A 183 0.81 -5.38 12.90
N GLU A 184 1.31 -4.73 13.95
CA GLU A 184 0.49 -3.94 14.88
C GLU A 184 -0.14 -2.72 14.21
N GLN A 185 0.62 -1.97 13.41
CA GLN A 185 0.08 -0.83 12.64
C GLN A 185 -1.03 -1.29 11.68
N LEU A 186 -0.83 -2.38 10.94
CA LEU A 186 -1.85 -2.97 10.06
C LEU A 186 -3.08 -3.41 10.85
N SER A 187 -2.91 -4.01 12.02
CA SER A 187 -4.00 -4.40 12.93
C SER A 187 -4.80 -3.19 13.41
N MET A 188 -4.12 -2.09 13.78
CA MET A 188 -4.76 -0.83 14.15
C MET A 188 -5.49 -0.15 12.98
N GLU A 189 -4.89 -0.15 11.78
CA GLU A 189 -5.49 0.37 10.55
C GLU A 189 -6.74 -0.43 10.18
N LYS A 190 -6.66 -1.77 10.28
CA LYS A 190 -7.79 -2.68 10.07
C LYS A 190 -8.90 -2.40 11.08
N ARG A 191 -8.57 -2.23 12.36
CA ARG A 191 -9.54 -1.86 13.41
C ARG A 191 -10.19 -0.49 13.17
N ARG A 192 -9.42 0.50 12.72
CA ARG A 192 -9.98 1.80 12.30
C ARG A 192 -10.90 1.66 11.10
N THR A 193 -10.53 0.84 10.12
CA THR A 193 -11.37 0.54 8.95
C THR A 193 -12.65 -0.18 9.39
N GLU A 194 -12.59 -1.09 10.36
CA GLU A 194 -13.74 -1.77 10.98
C GLU A 194 -14.64 -0.78 11.73
N GLU A 195 -14.08 0.11 12.54
CA GLU A 195 -14.83 1.17 13.25
C GLU A 195 -15.48 2.15 12.27
N LEU A 196 -14.77 2.54 11.20
CA LEU A 196 -15.29 3.34 10.10
C LEU A 196 -16.38 2.60 9.34
N LEU A 197 -16.24 1.29 9.09
CA LEU A 197 -17.26 0.47 8.44
C LEU A 197 -18.56 0.47 9.26
N TYR A 198 -18.47 0.32 10.59
CA TYR A 198 -19.64 0.41 11.48
C TYR A 198 -20.25 1.83 11.57
N GLN A 199 -19.46 2.88 11.30
CA GLN A 199 -19.93 4.27 11.27
C GLN A 199 -20.48 4.70 9.89
N VAL A 200 -19.96 4.11 8.81
CA VAL A 200 -20.31 4.40 7.42
C VAL A 200 -21.51 3.57 6.96
N LEU A 201 -21.74 2.38 7.54
CA LEU A 201 -22.97 1.61 7.34
C LEU A 201 -24.10 2.20 8.20
N PRO A 202 -25.11 2.87 7.62
CA PRO A 202 -26.31 3.21 8.36
C PRO A 202 -27.15 1.95 8.61
N ARG A 203 -28.09 2.04 9.55
CA ARG A 203 -28.89 0.92 10.06
C ARG A 203 -29.74 0.26 8.98
N PRO A 204 -29.52 -1.05 8.78
CA PRO A 204 -30.47 -2.07 8.40
C PRO A 204 -31.94 -1.70 8.23
N ASP A 205 -32.48 -1.56 7.03
CA ASP A 205 -33.93 -1.78 6.81
C ASP A 205 -34.36 -3.24 7.12
N ILE A 206 -33.38 -4.09 7.41
CA ILE A 206 -33.53 -5.41 8.03
C ILE A 206 -33.88 -5.23 9.52
N VAL A 207 -35.07 -5.72 9.89
CA VAL A 207 -35.56 -5.66 11.26
C VAL A 207 -34.63 -6.46 12.17
N GLY A 208 -34.00 -5.78 13.12
CA GLY A 208 -33.09 -6.40 14.09
C GLY A 208 -31.64 -6.57 13.60
N PHE A 209 -31.25 -5.92 12.50
CA PHE A 209 -29.87 -5.99 11.98
C PHE A 209 -28.80 -5.63 13.00
N THR A 210 -29.01 -4.57 13.80
CA THR A 210 -28.05 -4.20 14.84
C THR A 210 -27.82 -5.33 15.85
N ALA A 211 -28.88 -6.06 16.21
CA ALA A 211 -28.76 -7.22 17.09
C ALA A 211 -28.09 -8.41 16.39
N LEU A 212 -28.32 -8.58 15.09
CA LEU A 212 -27.64 -9.59 14.29
C LEU A 212 -26.12 -9.33 14.24
N CYS A 213 -25.70 -8.09 13.96
CA CYS A 213 -24.28 -7.71 13.87
C CYS A 213 -23.53 -7.81 15.19
N VAL A 214 -24.19 -7.53 16.32
CA VAL A 214 -23.56 -7.70 17.65
C VAL A 214 -23.25 -9.16 17.94
N GLN A 215 -23.97 -10.09 17.32
CA GLN A 215 -23.87 -11.52 17.58
C GLN A 215 -23.25 -12.32 16.43
N SER A 216 -22.66 -11.65 15.44
CA SER A 216 -22.06 -12.27 14.25
C SER A 216 -20.71 -11.61 13.96
N GLY A 217 -19.76 -12.37 13.40
CA GLY A 217 -18.47 -11.84 12.99
C GLY A 217 -18.59 -10.87 11.80
N PRO A 218 -17.67 -9.90 11.64
CA PRO A 218 -17.74 -8.92 10.54
C PRO A 218 -17.81 -9.55 9.15
N MET A 219 -17.01 -10.61 8.89
CA MET A 219 -17.06 -11.33 7.61
C MET A 219 -18.38 -12.08 7.40
N GLU A 220 -18.97 -12.62 8.47
CA GLU A 220 -20.26 -13.30 8.40
C GLU A 220 -21.39 -12.32 8.06
N VAL A 221 -21.31 -11.08 8.55
CA VAL A 221 -22.24 -10.00 8.22
C VAL A 221 -22.08 -9.56 6.76
N ILE A 222 -20.83 -9.43 6.29
CA ILE A 222 -20.53 -9.08 4.89
C ILE A 222 -21.05 -10.16 3.94
N ASP A 223 -20.77 -11.44 4.21
CA ASP A 223 -21.24 -12.56 3.41
C ASP A 223 -22.77 -12.63 3.37
N PHE A 224 -23.40 -12.39 4.52
CA PHE A 224 -24.86 -12.29 4.62
C PHE A 224 -25.43 -11.16 3.74
N LEU A 225 -24.88 -9.95 3.82
CA LEU A 225 -25.32 -8.81 3.02
C LEU A 225 -25.09 -9.06 1.52
N ASN A 226 -23.94 -9.64 1.15
CA ASN A 226 -23.63 -10.04 -0.22
C ASN A 226 -24.67 -11.03 -0.77
N ASP A 227 -24.97 -12.09 -0.02
CA ASP A 227 -25.95 -13.11 -0.43
C ASP A 227 -27.37 -12.52 -0.55
N LEU A 228 -27.75 -11.63 0.38
CA LEU A 228 -29.05 -10.97 0.37
C LEU A 228 -29.21 -10.05 -0.84
N TYR A 229 -28.26 -9.12 -1.05
CA TYR A 229 -28.35 -8.17 -2.16
C TYR A 229 -28.15 -8.83 -3.52
N SER A 230 -27.32 -9.88 -3.62
CA SER A 230 -27.23 -10.70 -4.84
C SER A 230 -28.58 -11.36 -5.18
N THR A 231 -29.32 -11.79 -4.16
CA THR A 231 -30.66 -12.35 -4.35
C THR A 231 -31.62 -11.30 -4.88
N PHE A 232 -31.59 -10.07 -4.34
CA PHE A 232 -32.41 -8.96 -4.83
C PHE A 232 -32.02 -8.55 -6.25
N ASP A 233 -30.73 -8.39 -6.52
CA ASP A 233 -30.19 -7.98 -7.83
C ASP A 233 -30.57 -8.97 -8.94
N ARG A 234 -30.62 -10.27 -8.61
CA ARG A 234 -31.14 -11.30 -9.53
C ARG A 234 -32.64 -11.16 -9.77
N ILE A 235 -33.43 -10.85 -8.75
CA ILE A 235 -34.90 -10.69 -8.88
C ILE A 235 -35.21 -9.48 -9.73
N ILE A 236 -34.60 -8.32 -9.46
CA ILE A 236 -34.88 -7.08 -10.20
C ILE A 236 -34.56 -7.19 -11.69
N GLY A 237 -33.62 -8.06 -12.08
CA GLY A 237 -33.28 -8.29 -13.49
C GLY A 237 -34.41 -8.86 -14.34
N PHE A 238 -35.49 -9.34 -13.73
CA PHE A 238 -36.69 -9.82 -14.44
C PHE A 238 -37.83 -8.78 -14.53
N TYR A 239 -37.62 -7.58 -13.99
CA TYR A 239 -38.62 -6.52 -13.90
C TYR A 239 -38.12 -5.27 -14.61
N ASP A 240 -39.05 -4.45 -15.12
CA ASP A 240 -38.72 -3.12 -15.64
C ASP A 240 -38.53 -2.15 -14.47
N VAL A 241 -37.38 -2.26 -13.80
CA VAL A 241 -37.00 -1.48 -12.63
C VAL A 241 -35.53 -1.06 -12.73
N TYR A 242 -35.24 0.13 -12.22
CA TYR A 242 -33.91 0.70 -12.11
C TYR A 242 -33.51 0.78 -10.65
N LYS A 243 -32.33 0.23 -10.31
CA LYS A 243 -31.73 0.31 -8.98
C LYS A 243 -31.11 1.69 -8.77
N VAL A 244 -31.54 2.37 -7.72
CA VAL A 244 -31.08 3.73 -7.39
C VAL A 244 -30.03 3.63 -6.29
N GLU A 245 -28.86 4.21 -6.55
CA GLU A 245 -27.81 4.33 -5.55
C GLU A 245 -28.18 5.43 -4.55
N THR A 246 -28.47 5.06 -3.31
CA THR A 246 -28.84 5.99 -2.24
C THR A 246 -27.77 6.08 -1.17
N ILE A 247 -27.74 7.21 -0.46
CA ILE A 247 -26.92 7.34 0.76
C ILE A 247 -27.58 6.48 1.84
N GLY A 248 -27.03 5.29 2.04
CA GLY A 248 -27.41 4.33 3.06
C GLY A 248 -27.78 2.94 2.52
N ASP A 249 -28.32 2.09 3.39
CA ASP A 249 -28.56 0.65 3.15
C ASP A 249 -29.99 0.35 2.66
N ALA A 250 -30.80 1.37 2.40
CA ALA A 250 -32.10 1.21 1.78
C ALA A 250 -31.95 0.68 0.35
N TYR A 251 -32.53 -0.49 0.08
CA TYR A 251 -32.58 -1.05 -1.27
C TYR A 251 -33.65 -0.33 -2.08
N MET A 252 -33.26 0.78 -2.73
CA MET A 252 -34.18 1.63 -3.48
C MET A 252 -34.21 1.27 -4.95
N VAL A 253 -35.42 1.12 -5.47
CA VAL A 253 -35.70 0.84 -6.88
C VAL A 253 -36.83 1.73 -7.38
N GLY A 254 -36.77 2.13 -8.64
CA GLY A 254 -37.81 2.91 -9.31
C GLY A 254 -38.15 2.30 -10.67
N SER A 255 -39.39 2.45 -11.11
CA SER A 255 -39.82 2.05 -12.46
C SER A 255 -40.38 3.26 -13.21
N GLY A 256 -40.43 3.19 -14.53
CA GLY A 256 -40.72 4.34 -15.39
C GLY A 256 -39.55 5.32 -15.51
N LEU A 257 -38.33 4.82 -15.30
CA LEU A 257 -37.06 5.54 -15.36
C LEU A 257 -35.98 4.67 -16.04
N PRO A 258 -35.16 5.21 -16.95
CA PRO A 258 -35.24 6.56 -17.53
C PRO A 258 -36.41 6.71 -18.53
N GLU A 259 -36.93 5.59 -19.04
CA GLU A 259 -38.04 5.56 -19.99
C GLU A 259 -39.37 5.44 -19.25
N ARG A 260 -40.35 6.27 -19.64
CA ARG A 260 -41.68 6.25 -19.03
C ARG A 260 -42.46 5.04 -19.56
N ASN A 261 -43.03 4.25 -18.66
CA ASN A 261 -43.83 3.06 -18.97
C ASN A 261 -45.31 3.21 -18.55
N GLY A 262 -45.84 4.44 -18.45
CA GLY A 262 -47.25 4.66 -18.15
C GLY A 262 -47.65 4.21 -16.74
N ASP A 263 -48.78 3.50 -16.59
CA ASP A 263 -49.22 2.95 -15.29
C ASP A 263 -48.47 1.65 -14.92
N ASP A 264 -47.69 1.07 -15.84
CA ASP A 264 -46.97 -0.19 -15.60
C ASP A 264 -45.88 -0.06 -14.53
N HIS A 265 -45.36 1.16 -14.26
CA HIS A 265 -44.37 1.34 -13.18
C HIS A 265 -44.88 0.82 -11.83
N ALA A 266 -46.16 0.97 -11.53
CA ALA A 266 -46.73 0.54 -10.26
C ALA A 266 -46.88 -0.98 -10.23
N ARG A 267 -47.28 -1.56 -11.37
CA ARG A 267 -47.44 -3.00 -11.56
C ARG A 267 -46.10 -3.73 -11.42
N GLU A 268 -45.06 -3.26 -12.10
CA GLU A 268 -43.71 -3.83 -12.06
C GLU A 268 -43.14 -3.81 -10.63
N ILE A 269 -43.22 -2.67 -9.94
CA ILE A 269 -42.75 -2.54 -8.56
C ILE A 269 -43.55 -3.42 -7.60
N ALA A 270 -44.88 -3.53 -7.77
CA ALA A 270 -45.72 -4.36 -6.92
C ALA A 270 -45.45 -5.86 -7.08
N LEU A 271 -45.27 -6.34 -8.31
CA LEU A 271 -44.91 -7.73 -8.59
C LEU A 271 -43.50 -8.05 -8.07
N MET A 272 -42.53 -7.18 -8.33
CA MET A 272 -41.16 -7.31 -7.82
C MET A 272 -41.15 -7.36 -6.28
N ALA A 273 -41.91 -6.50 -5.61
CA ALA A 273 -42.01 -6.49 -4.15
C ALA A 273 -42.56 -7.81 -3.58
N LEU A 274 -43.54 -8.43 -4.26
CA LEU A 274 -44.06 -9.75 -3.91
C LEU A 274 -43.00 -10.83 -4.07
N SER A 275 -42.24 -10.84 -5.17
CA SER A 275 -41.13 -11.79 -5.38
C SER A 275 -39.99 -11.62 -4.38
N ILE A 276 -39.61 -10.39 -4.05
CA ILE A 276 -38.59 -10.12 -3.03
C ILE A 276 -39.06 -10.63 -1.67
N LEU A 277 -40.31 -10.36 -1.30
CA LEU A 277 -40.86 -10.81 -0.03
C LEU A 277 -40.93 -12.34 0.06
N ASP A 278 -41.27 -13.02 -1.04
CA ASP A 278 -41.28 -14.49 -1.11
C ASP A 278 -39.88 -15.08 -0.99
N ALA A 279 -38.91 -14.52 -1.71
CA ALA A 279 -37.50 -14.92 -1.63
C ALA A 279 -36.96 -14.79 -0.20
N VAL A 280 -37.28 -13.69 0.49
CA VAL A 280 -36.85 -13.44 1.89
C VAL A 280 -37.44 -14.44 2.87
N LYS A 281 -38.68 -14.92 2.65
CA LYS A 281 -39.27 -15.98 3.50
C LYS A 281 -38.51 -17.29 3.40
N SER A 282 -37.93 -17.58 2.24
CA SER A 282 -37.10 -18.77 2.00
C SER A 282 -35.60 -18.55 2.24
N PHE A 283 -35.19 -17.32 2.54
CA PHE A 283 -33.78 -16.96 2.70
C PHE A 283 -33.26 -17.39 4.08
N SER A 284 -32.21 -18.22 4.08
CA SER A 284 -31.54 -18.68 5.30
C SER A 284 -30.15 -18.05 5.41
N ILE A 285 -29.85 -17.49 6.58
CA ILE A 285 -28.53 -16.94 6.88
C ILE A 285 -27.56 -18.10 7.16
N LYS A 286 -26.46 -18.22 6.40
CA LYS A 286 -25.50 -19.34 6.49
C LYS A 286 -25.01 -19.60 7.92
N HIS A 287 -24.62 -18.55 8.64
CA HIS A 287 -24.10 -18.62 10.01
C HIS A 287 -25.22 -18.70 11.08
N LYS A 288 -26.48 -18.42 10.72
CA LYS A 288 -27.66 -18.46 11.61
C LYS A 288 -28.91 -18.96 10.87
N PRO A 289 -29.01 -20.26 10.55
CA PRO A 289 -30.13 -20.79 9.77
C PRO A 289 -31.48 -20.71 10.49
N GLU A 290 -31.47 -20.70 11.82
CA GLU A 290 -32.67 -20.56 12.68
C GLU A 290 -33.27 -19.13 12.65
N TYR A 291 -32.51 -18.14 12.19
CA TYR A 291 -32.91 -16.74 12.23
C TYR A 291 -33.76 -16.38 11.00
N GLN A 292 -35.05 -16.09 11.22
CA GLN A 292 -35.93 -15.62 10.15
C GLN A 292 -35.64 -14.15 9.82
N LEU A 293 -35.12 -13.91 8.61
CA LEU A 293 -34.93 -12.57 8.08
C LEU A 293 -36.27 -11.85 7.92
N LYS A 294 -36.32 -10.60 8.40
CA LYS A 294 -37.52 -9.76 8.33
C LYS A 294 -37.16 -8.43 7.69
N ILE A 295 -37.84 -8.10 6.59
CA ILE A 295 -37.70 -6.82 5.89
C ILE A 295 -39.02 -6.05 5.93
N ARG A 296 -38.96 -4.74 5.71
CA ARG A 296 -40.13 -3.89 5.43
C ARG A 296 -40.03 -3.39 3.99
N ILE A 297 -41.15 -3.29 3.30
CA ILE A 297 -41.21 -2.77 1.93
C ILE A 297 -42.24 -1.65 1.89
N GLY A 298 -41.85 -0.48 1.37
CA GLY A 298 -42.74 0.67 1.17
C GLY A 298 -42.83 1.06 -0.30
N ILE A 299 -44.05 1.25 -0.81
CA ILE A 299 -44.31 1.62 -2.20
C ILE A 299 -45.12 2.91 -2.26
N HIS A 300 -44.62 3.87 -3.04
CA HIS A 300 -45.30 5.11 -3.35
C HIS A 300 -45.13 5.48 -4.83
N SER A 301 -46.12 6.17 -5.39
CA SER A 301 -46.15 6.60 -6.78
C SER A 301 -46.41 8.09 -6.84
N GLY A 302 -45.63 8.80 -7.64
CA GLY A 302 -45.73 10.25 -7.80
C GLY A 302 -44.63 10.81 -8.69
N PRO A 303 -44.65 12.13 -8.95
CA PRO A 303 -43.65 12.78 -9.78
C PRO A 303 -42.27 12.81 -9.10
N VAL A 304 -41.23 12.43 -9.84
CA VAL A 304 -39.85 12.44 -9.38
C VAL A 304 -38.97 13.20 -10.38
N CYS A 305 -37.97 13.92 -9.88
CA CYS A 305 -36.92 14.51 -10.69
C CYS A 305 -35.73 13.56 -10.69
N ALA A 306 -35.28 13.13 -11.86
CA ALA A 306 -34.09 12.28 -12.01
C ALA A 306 -32.99 13.05 -12.75
N GLY A 307 -31.73 12.85 -12.37
CA GLY A 307 -30.59 13.49 -13.02
C GLY A 307 -29.26 12.89 -12.60
N VAL A 308 -28.24 13.12 -13.41
CA VAL A 308 -26.86 12.70 -13.10
C VAL A 308 -26.17 13.80 -12.31
N VAL A 309 -25.64 13.45 -11.13
CA VAL A 309 -24.96 14.37 -10.23
C VAL A 309 -23.49 13.94 -10.06
N GLY A 310 -22.58 14.91 -10.08
CA GLY A 310 -21.14 14.70 -9.91
C GLY A 310 -20.38 14.69 -11.24
N GLN A 311 -19.27 15.46 -11.31
CA GLN A 311 -18.43 15.52 -12.51
C GLN A 311 -17.34 14.46 -12.56
N LYS A 312 -16.76 14.10 -11.40
CA LYS A 312 -15.70 13.08 -11.31
C LYS A 312 -16.26 11.67 -11.08
N MET A 313 -17.35 11.57 -10.34
CA MET A 313 -18.10 10.33 -10.12
C MET A 313 -19.58 10.60 -10.40
N PRO A 314 -20.04 10.45 -11.65
CA PRO A 314 -21.43 10.68 -12.01
C PRO A 314 -22.33 9.58 -11.43
N HIS A 315 -23.31 9.96 -10.62
CA HIS A 315 -24.31 9.06 -10.05
C HIS A 315 -25.71 9.48 -10.52
N PHE A 316 -26.56 8.52 -10.89
CA PHE A 316 -27.94 8.80 -11.26
C PHE A 316 -28.80 8.89 -10.00
N CYS A 317 -29.24 10.10 -9.66
CA CYS A 317 -29.94 10.40 -8.42
C CYS A 317 -31.41 10.73 -8.66
N LEU A 318 -32.27 10.29 -7.74
CA LEU A 318 -33.68 10.66 -7.68
C LEU A 318 -33.93 11.68 -6.58
N PHE A 319 -34.66 12.74 -6.94
CA PHE A 319 -35.03 13.82 -6.05
C PHE A 319 -36.53 14.05 -6.07
N GLY A 320 -37.08 14.44 -4.92
CA GLY A 320 -38.45 14.89 -4.81
C GLY A 320 -39.16 14.33 -3.60
N ASP A 321 -40.35 14.88 -3.36
CA ASP A 321 -41.22 14.47 -2.26
C ASP A 321 -41.69 13.00 -2.37
N THR A 322 -41.77 12.46 -3.60
CA THR A 322 -42.11 11.05 -3.84
C THR A 322 -41.09 10.10 -3.21
N VAL A 323 -39.79 10.37 -3.33
CA VAL A 323 -38.72 9.54 -2.73
C VAL A 323 -38.82 9.55 -1.20
N ASN A 324 -38.99 10.74 -0.63
CA ASN A 324 -39.15 10.91 0.83
C ASN A 324 -40.42 10.22 1.34
N THR A 325 -41.52 10.29 0.59
CA THR A 325 -42.78 9.63 0.96
C THR A 325 -42.65 8.11 0.86
N ALA A 326 -41.95 7.57 -0.16
CA ALA A 326 -41.67 6.14 -0.26
C ALA A 326 -40.86 5.62 0.93
N SER A 327 -39.80 6.34 1.34
CA SER A 327 -39.02 6.01 2.55
C SER A 327 -39.88 6.05 3.82
N ARG A 328 -40.83 6.98 3.93
CA ARG A 328 -41.79 7.01 5.05
C ARG A 328 -42.78 5.85 5.01
N MET A 329 -43.11 5.34 3.84
CA MET A 329 -43.91 4.12 3.69
C MET A 329 -43.17 2.89 4.19
N GLU A 330 -41.88 2.76 3.91
CA GLU A 330 -41.07 1.66 4.44
C GLU A 330 -40.98 1.75 5.98
N SER A 331 -40.55 2.90 6.50
CA SER A 331 -40.23 3.06 7.93
C SER A 331 -41.43 2.94 8.86
N THR A 332 -42.64 3.28 8.38
CA THR A 332 -43.89 3.07 9.13
C THR A 332 -44.54 1.72 8.82
N GLY A 333 -43.90 0.88 8.00
CA GLY A 333 -44.36 -0.45 7.62
C GLY A 333 -44.26 -1.48 8.75
N LEU A 334 -44.78 -2.68 8.51
CA LEU A 334 -44.66 -3.82 9.41
C LEU A 334 -43.71 -4.87 8.83
N PRO A 335 -42.98 -5.62 9.67
CA PRO A 335 -42.10 -6.68 9.19
C PRO A 335 -42.85 -7.69 8.31
N LEU A 336 -42.22 -8.10 7.22
CA LEU A 336 -42.74 -9.04 6.22
C LEU A 336 -44.06 -8.61 5.57
N LYS A 337 -44.34 -7.30 5.50
CA LYS A 337 -45.48 -6.74 4.78
C LYS A 337 -45.06 -5.67 3.78
N ILE A 338 -45.81 -5.57 2.69
CA ILE A 338 -45.64 -4.54 1.65
C ILE A 338 -46.64 -3.42 1.91
N HIS A 339 -46.13 -2.26 2.30
CA HIS A 339 -46.90 -1.07 2.63
C HIS A 339 -47.09 -0.18 1.41
N VAL A 340 -48.33 0.14 1.07
CA VAL A 340 -48.68 0.82 -0.17
C VAL A 340 -49.45 2.10 0.10
N SER A 341 -49.02 3.19 -0.54
CA SER A 341 -49.71 4.48 -0.47
C SER A 341 -51.04 4.50 -1.25
N SER A 342 -51.95 5.42 -0.92
CA SER A 342 -53.20 5.62 -1.68
C SER A 342 -52.97 5.90 -3.17
N ALA A 343 -51.91 6.64 -3.51
CA ALA A 343 -51.57 6.98 -4.90
C ALA A 343 -51.22 5.73 -5.73
N THR A 344 -50.38 4.85 -5.18
CA THR A 344 -50.04 3.58 -5.83
C THR A 344 -51.25 2.65 -5.91
N LYS A 345 -52.06 2.58 -4.84
CA LYS A 345 -53.30 1.78 -4.84
C LYS A 345 -54.24 2.17 -5.97
N TYR A 346 -54.43 3.47 -6.21
CA TYR A 346 -55.26 3.97 -7.31
C TYR A 346 -54.79 3.49 -8.68
N ILE A 347 -53.47 3.38 -8.89
CA ILE A 347 -52.90 2.86 -10.14
C ILE A 347 -53.10 1.34 -10.22
N LEU A 348 -52.80 0.60 -9.15
CA LEU A 348 -52.95 -0.86 -9.09
C LEU A 348 -54.40 -1.32 -9.29
N ASP A 349 -55.38 -0.55 -8.80
CA ASP A 349 -56.80 -0.84 -8.98
C ASP A 349 -57.22 -0.89 -10.45
N LYS A 350 -56.54 -0.14 -11.34
CA LYS A 350 -56.85 -0.12 -12.78
C LYS A 350 -56.60 -1.48 -13.44
N PHE A 351 -55.66 -2.26 -12.92
CA PHE A 351 -55.35 -3.60 -13.42
C PHE A 351 -56.33 -4.66 -12.90
N GLY A 352 -56.91 -4.45 -11.71
CA GLY A 352 -57.92 -5.35 -11.12
C GLY A 352 -57.38 -6.70 -10.64
N THR A 353 -56.06 -6.89 -10.63
CA THR A 353 -55.38 -8.17 -10.35
C THR A 353 -54.69 -8.21 -8.98
N PHE A 354 -54.46 -7.05 -8.36
CA PHE A 354 -53.77 -6.93 -7.08
C PHE A 354 -54.74 -6.98 -5.89
N LYS A 355 -54.36 -7.73 -4.85
CA LYS A 355 -55.11 -7.86 -3.60
C LYS A 355 -54.57 -6.88 -2.56
N LEU A 356 -55.21 -5.72 -2.43
CA LEU A 356 -54.89 -4.71 -1.43
C LEU A 356 -55.90 -4.70 -0.28
N GLU A 357 -55.41 -4.65 0.96
CA GLU A 357 -56.21 -4.52 2.17
C GLU A 357 -56.03 -3.12 2.78
N LEU A 358 -57.10 -2.50 3.25
CA LEU A 358 -57.01 -1.22 3.96
C LEU A 358 -56.26 -1.40 5.29
N ARG A 359 -55.11 -0.73 5.43
CA ARG A 359 -54.39 -0.64 6.72
C ARG A 359 -55.08 0.34 7.66
N GLY A 360 -55.57 1.44 7.11
CA GLY A 360 -56.13 2.57 7.85
C GLY A 360 -55.27 3.82 7.76
N GLN A 361 -55.46 4.72 8.74
CA GLN A 361 -54.80 6.01 8.82
C GLN A 361 -53.43 5.88 9.52
N VAL A 362 -52.37 6.39 8.89
CA VAL A 362 -51.00 6.36 9.40
C VAL A 362 -50.44 7.78 9.37
N GLU A 363 -49.83 8.21 10.47
CA GLU A 363 -49.17 9.50 10.53
C GLU A 363 -47.79 9.43 9.85
N LEU A 364 -47.60 10.25 8.82
CA LEU A 364 -46.31 10.44 8.17
C LEU A 364 -45.78 11.83 8.47
N LYS A 365 -44.55 11.90 8.98
CA LYS A 365 -43.87 13.16 9.28
C LYS A 365 -43.94 14.12 8.08
N GLY A 366 -44.49 15.32 8.26
CA GLY A 366 -44.59 16.33 7.20
C GLY A 366 -45.68 16.11 6.14
N LYS A 367 -46.46 15.02 6.22
CA LYS A 367 -47.66 14.78 5.39
C LYS A 367 -48.95 14.69 6.20
N GLY A 368 -48.82 14.59 7.53
CA GLY A 368 -49.96 14.38 8.43
C GLY A 368 -50.47 12.94 8.32
N THR A 369 -51.74 12.76 8.62
CA THR A 369 -52.38 11.44 8.60
C THR A 369 -52.80 11.09 7.18
N VAL A 370 -52.31 9.96 6.67
CA VAL A 370 -52.64 9.46 5.33
C VAL A 370 -53.19 8.05 5.37
N THR A 371 -54.10 7.75 4.44
CA THR A 371 -54.66 6.41 4.28
C THR A 371 -53.71 5.53 3.49
N THR A 372 -53.53 4.30 3.97
CA THR A 372 -52.55 3.36 3.42
C THR A 372 -53.13 1.94 3.36
N TYR A 373 -52.44 1.07 2.62
CA TYR A 373 -52.90 -0.27 2.28
C TYR A 373 -51.76 -1.29 2.44
N TRP A 374 -52.13 -2.56 2.65
CA TRP A 374 -51.23 -3.70 2.56
C TRP A 374 -51.42 -4.40 1.22
N LEU A 375 -50.33 -4.69 0.51
CA LEU A 375 -50.38 -5.57 -0.65
C LEU A 375 -50.13 -7.03 -0.21
N HIS A 376 -51.07 -7.92 -0.49
CA HIS A 376 -51.01 -9.33 -0.09
C HIS A 376 -50.66 -10.28 -1.23
N GLY A 377 -50.94 -9.90 -2.48
CA GLY A 377 -50.69 -10.77 -3.63
C GLY A 377 -51.25 -10.22 -4.93
N CYS A 378 -51.00 -10.95 -6.01
CA CYS A 378 -51.54 -10.70 -7.34
C CYS A 378 -52.13 -12.01 -7.90
N SER A 379 -53.22 -11.90 -8.66
CA SER A 379 -53.84 -13.04 -9.36
C SER A 379 -53.31 -13.25 -10.79
N GLU A 380 -52.43 -12.36 -11.27
CA GLU A 380 -51.76 -12.56 -12.56
C GLU A 380 -50.86 -13.79 -12.49
N PRO A 381 -50.89 -14.68 -13.49
CA PRO A 381 -49.87 -15.71 -13.63
C PRO A 381 -48.56 -14.99 -13.92
N ASP A 382 -47.59 -15.07 -13.00
CA ASP A 382 -46.27 -14.53 -13.26
C ASP A 382 -45.57 -15.44 -14.30
N PRO A 383 -45.34 -14.98 -15.54
CA PRO A 383 -44.70 -15.81 -16.56
C PRO A 383 -43.20 -16.01 -16.29
N ARG A 384 -42.64 -15.36 -15.27
CA ARG A 384 -41.21 -15.35 -14.96
C ARG A 384 -40.88 -16.52 -14.03
N PRO A 385 -39.70 -17.16 -14.20
CA PRO A 385 -39.34 -18.35 -13.44
C PRO A 385 -39.34 -18.06 -11.93
N PRO A 386 -39.81 -19.00 -11.09
CA PRO A 386 -39.70 -18.85 -9.65
C PRO A 386 -38.24 -18.65 -9.26
N THR A 387 -38.00 -17.77 -8.29
CA THR A 387 -36.67 -17.46 -7.77
C THR A 387 -35.89 -18.76 -7.51
N PRO A 388 -34.76 -19.02 -8.20
CA PRO A 388 -34.04 -20.27 -7.99
C PRO A 388 -33.52 -20.35 -6.55
N VAL A 389 -33.83 -21.44 -5.86
CA VAL A 389 -33.24 -21.78 -4.56
C VAL A 389 -31.75 -22.05 -4.79
N ARG A 390 -30.86 -21.26 -4.19
CA ARG A 390 -29.41 -21.54 -4.29
C ARG A 390 -29.10 -22.86 -3.57
N PRO A 391 -28.40 -23.82 -4.19
CA PRO A 391 -27.81 -24.94 -3.47
C PRO A 391 -26.80 -24.42 -2.44
N HIS A 392 -26.78 -25.01 -1.25
CA HIS A 392 -25.77 -24.67 -0.24
C HIS A 392 -24.36 -24.94 -0.79
N GLY A 393 -23.55 -23.88 -1.00
CA GLY A 393 -22.10 -24.01 -1.22
C GLY A 393 -21.47 -23.32 -2.43
N GLU A 394 -22.23 -22.66 -3.31
CA GLU A 394 -21.62 -21.90 -4.43
C GLU A 394 -21.26 -20.46 -4.03
N GLU A 395 -20.02 -20.05 -4.34
CA GLU A 395 -19.52 -18.68 -4.14
C GLU A 395 -20.21 -17.68 -5.08
N SER A 396 -20.43 -16.45 -4.59
CA SER A 396 -21.07 -15.39 -5.37
C SER A 396 -20.17 -14.94 -6.52
N PRO A 397 -20.62 -14.97 -7.79
CA PRO A 397 -19.81 -14.52 -8.93
C PRO A 397 -19.58 -13.00 -8.96
N PHE A 398 -20.24 -12.23 -8.09
CA PHE A 398 -20.10 -10.77 -7.97
C PHE A 398 -19.94 -10.38 -6.49
N PRO A 399 -18.70 -10.32 -5.96
CA PRO A 399 -18.47 -9.72 -4.65
C PRO A 399 -18.85 -8.23 -4.69
N LEU A 400 -19.43 -7.69 -3.61
CA LEU A 400 -19.57 -6.25 -3.43
C LEU A 400 -18.17 -5.61 -3.44
N ILE A 401 -17.79 -5.02 -4.58
CA ILE A 401 -16.58 -4.21 -4.68
C ILE A 401 -16.93 -2.86 -4.07
N PHE A 402 -16.47 -2.60 -2.85
CA PHE A 402 -16.36 -1.22 -2.37
C PHE A 402 -15.41 -0.50 -3.32
N PRO A 403 -15.81 0.62 -3.96
CA PRO A 403 -14.89 1.38 -4.80
C PRO A 403 -13.74 1.85 -3.92
N GLY A 404 -12.60 1.18 -4.11
CA GLY A 404 -11.35 1.53 -3.45
C GLY A 404 -11.02 2.98 -3.74
N ILE A 405 -10.61 3.67 -2.69
CA ILE A 405 -9.90 4.94 -2.75
C ILE A 405 -8.82 4.78 -3.83
N GLY A 406 -9.00 5.47 -4.95
CA GLY A 406 -8.08 5.38 -6.07
C GLY A 406 -6.70 5.84 -5.62
N ASN A 407 -5.72 4.95 -5.80
CA ASN A 407 -4.32 5.35 -5.89
C ASN A 407 -4.19 6.32 -7.09
N LYS A 408 -4.01 7.59 -6.78
CA LYS A 408 -3.20 8.51 -7.58
C LYS A 408 -2.32 9.32 -6.65
#